data_AF-A0A357R3P6-F1
#
_entry.id   AF-A0A357R3P6-F1
#
_cell.length_a   1.000
_cell.length_b   1.000
_cell.length_c   1.000
_cell.angle_alpha   90.00
_cell.angle_beta   90.00
_cell.angle_gamma   90.00
#
_symmetry.space_group_name_H-M   'P 1'
#
loop_
_entity.id
_entity.type
_entity.pdbx_description
1 polymer ?
#
loop_
_entity_poly.entity_id
_entity_poly.type
_entity_poly.pdbx_seq_one_letter_code
_entity_poly.pdbx_strand_id
1 'polypeptide(L)'
;MAKAAFEHNVLLEINNVSLGGVIRRGSKDNCLALASNIALLGGKVCFGSDSHFCNSVGELTGAARLAAQAGLRPDQVVNTSLEAIDRFLISRGRRGLPPSAQE
;
A
#
# COMPACT_ATOMS: atom_id res chain seq x y z
N MET A 1 9.04 -1.68 -13.13
CA MET A 1 7.86 -1.95 -12.27
C MET A 1 7.22 -0.67 -11.77
N ALA A 2 7.88 0.11 -10.89
CA ALA A 2 7.27 1.32 -10.28
C ALA A 2 6.71 2.33 -11.30
N LYS A 3 7.45 2.60 -12.38
CA LYS A 3 6.99 3.47 -13.48
C LYS A 3 5.69 2.98 -14.12
N ALA A 4 5.63 1.71 -14.52
CA ALA A 4 4.42 1.13 -15.11
C ALA A 4 3.24 1.14 -14.13
N ALA A 5 3.49 0.88 -12.83
CA ALA A 5 2.45 0.96 -11.82
C ALA A 5 1.87 2.39 -11.72
N PHE A 6 2.75 3.41 -11.73
CA PHE A 6 2.34 4.81 -11.78
C PHE A 6 1.54 5.14 -13.06
N GLU A 7 2.09 4.85 -14.24
CA GLU A 7 1.48 5.15 -15.55
C GLU A 7 0.11 4.51 -15.72
N HIS A 8 -0.08 3.32 -15.16
CA HIS A 8 -1.34 2.60 -15.24
C HIS A 8 -2.24 2.76 -14.01
N ASN A 9 -1.93 3.68 -13.08
CA ASN A 9 -2.70 3.89 -11.85
C ASN A 9 -2.94 2.57 -11.08
N VAL A 10 -1.89 1.76 -10.92
CA VAL A 10 -1.89 0.48 -10.19
C VAL A 10 -1.13 0.67 -8.88
N LEU A 11 -1.68 0.14 -7.79
CA LEU A 11 -1.04 0.18 -6.47
C LEU A 11 0.08 -0.86 -6.40
N LEU A 12 1.19 -0.49 -5.79
CA LEU A 12 2.12 -1.47 -5.23
C LEU A 12 1.79 -1.71 -3.76
N GLU A 13 1.74 -2.98 -3.36
CA GLU A 13 1.56 -3.36 -1.97
C GLU A 13 2.90 -3.27 -1.22
N ILE A 14 2.87 -2.64 -0.04
CA ILE A 14 3.89 -2.84 0.99
C ILE A 14 3.37 -3.90 1.95
N ASN A 15 3.84 -5.13 1.73
CA ASN A 15 3.44 -6.31 2.49
C ASN A 15 4.23 -6.39 3.81
N ASN A 16 3.53 -6.25 4.94
CA ASN A 16 4.13 -6.10 6.28
C ASN A 16 4.95 -7.33 6.68
N VAL A 17 4.40 -8.53 6.46
CA VAL A 17 5.02 -9.81 6.83
C VAL A 17 6.33 -10.05 6.07
N SER A 18 6.42 -9.60 4.82
CA SER A 18 7.66 -9.70 4.03
C SER A 18 8.84 -8.92 4.63
N LEU A 19 8.59 -7.91 5.48
CA LEU A 19 9.62 -7.06 6.07
C LEU A 19 10.32 -7.69 7.28
N GLY A 20 9.72 -8.72 7.89
CA GLY A 20 10.29 -9.41 9.05
C GLY A 20 11.52 -10.27 8.74
N GLY A 21 11.88 -10.45 7.47
CA GLY A 21 13.07 -11.22 7.05
C GLY A 21 12.97 -12.75 7.24
N VAL A 22 11.90 -13.24 7.85
CA VAL A 22 11.65 -14.67 8.11
C VAL A 22 11.38 -15.43 6.81
N ILE A 23 10.60 -14.85 5.89
CA ILE A 23 10.15 -15.53 4.66
C ILE A 23 11.12 -15.30 3.50
N ARG A 24 11.56 -14.05 3.30
CA ARG A 24 12.43 -13.64 2.19
C ARG A 24 13.54 -12.73 2.69
N ARG A 25 14.76 -13.26 2.78
CA ARG A 25 15.94 -12.44 3.10
C ARG A 25 16.15 -11.37 2.02
N GLY A 26 16.48 -10.15 2.43
CA GLY A 26 16.66 -9.01 1.54
C GLY A 26 15.37 -8.35 1.03
N SER A 27 14.18 -8.83 1.42
CA SER A 27 12.91 -8.22 0.97
C SER A 27 12.78 -6.77 1.41
N LYS A 28 13.29 -6.41 2.60
CA LYS A 28 13.20 -5.06 3.14
C LYS A 28 13.83 -4.02 2.21
N ASP A 29 15.05 -4.28 1.73
CA ASP A 29 15.78 -3.34 0.87
C ASP A 29 15.11 -3.19 -0.50
N ASN A 30 14.61 -4.29 -1.06
CA ASN A 30 13.83 -4.27 -2.29
C ASN A 30 12.52 -3.49 -2.14
N CYS A 31 11.78 -3.73 -1.05
CA CYS A 31 10.55 -2.99 -0.74
C CYS A 31 10.83 -1.50 -0.57
N LEU A 32 11.91 -1.14 0.12
CA LEU A 32 12.32 0.25 0.30
C LEU A 32 12.67 0.92 -1.05
N ALA A 33 13.43 0.24 -1.90
CA ALA A 33 13.79 0.75 -3.22
C ALA A 33 12.53 0.96 -4.11
N LEU A 34 11.60 0.00 -4.11
CA LEU A 34 10.34 0.13 -4.87
C LEU A 34 9.47 1.25 -4.33
N ALA A 35 9.29 1.34 -3.00
CA ALA A 35 8.51 2.39 -2.37
C ALA A 35 9.11 3.78 -2.62
N SER A 36 10.43 3.92 -2.56
CA SER A 36 11.13 5.19 -2.82
C SER A 36 10.92 5.65 -4.27
N ASN A 37 10.97 4.72 -5.22
CA ASN A 37 10.68 5.04 -6.63
C ASN A 37 9.21 5.46 -6.83
N ILE A 38 8.25 4.79 -6.16
CA ILE A 38 6.83 5.22 -6.20
C ILE A 38 6.65 6.59 -5.57
N ALA A 39 7.31 6.87 -4.45
CA ALA A 39 7.27 8.17 -3.78
C ALA A 39 7.70 9.29 -4.74
N LEU A 40 8.86 9.12 -5.39
CA LEU A 40 9.42 10.06 -6.36
C LEU A 40 8.49 10.29 -7.57
N LEU A 41 7.85 9.23 -8.06
CA LEU A 41 6.92 9.32 -9.19
C LEU A 41 5.56 9.96 -8.82
N GLY A 42 5.26 10.12 -7.53
CA GLY A 42 3.93 10.53 -7.08
C GLY A 42 2.87 9.42 -7.23
N GLY A 43 3.30 8.16 -7.35
CA GLY A 43 2.39 7.02 -7.41
C GLY A 43 1.78 6.67 -6.05
N LYS A 44 0.91 5.67 -6.05
CA LYS A 44 0.15 5.26 -4.87
C LYS A 44 0.50 3.84 -4.45
N VAL A 45 0.35 3.57 -3.15
CA VAL A 45 0.57 2.25 -2.53
C VAL A 45 -0.64 1.86 -1.68
N CYS A 46 -0.69 0.58 -1.32
CA CYS A 46 -1.49 0.09 -0.20
C CYS A 46 -0.61 -0.72 0.76
N PHE A 47 -1.02 -0.81 2.02
CA PHE A 47 -0.37 -1.66 3.00
C PHE A 47 -1.18 -2.94 3.21
N GLY A 48 -0.50 -4.08 3.30
CA GLY A 48 -1.14 -5.37 3.53
C GLY A 48 -0.47 -6.09 4.69
N SER A 49 -1.27 -6.60 5.64
CA SER A 49 -0.74 -7.44 6.71
C SER A 49 -0.41 -8.85 6.22
N ASP A 50 -1.07 -9.32 5.15
CA ASP A 50 -0.96 -10.69 4.63
C ASP A 50 -1.17 -11.75 5.72
N SER A 51 -2.16 -11.47 6.56
CA SER A 51 -2.45 -12.26 7.75
C SER A 51 -3.09 -13.58 7.41
N HIS A 52 -2.51 -14.65 7.94
CA HIS A 52 -3.07 -16.00 7.90
C HIS A 52 -3.80 -16.37 9.21
N PHE A 53 -3.78 -15.48 10.20
CA PHE A 53 -4.48 -15.60 11.48
C PHE A 53 -5.12 -14.26 11.86
N CYS A 54 -6.27 -14.30 12.54
CA CYS A 54 -7.07 -13.11 12.84
C CYS A 54 -6.35 -12.10 13.74
N ASN A 55 -5.44 -12.57 14.60
CA ASN A 55 -4.71 -11.74 15.55
C ASN A 55 -3.70 -10.77 14.91
N SER A 56 -3.30 -10.98 13.66
CA SER A 56 -2.39 -10.08 12.95
C SER A 56 -3.10 -9.21 11.90
N VAL A 57 -4.41 -9.37 11.72
CA VAL A 57 -5.18 -8.58 10.74
C VAL A 57 -5.07 -7.11 11.10
N GLY A 58 -4.63 -6.30 10.14
CA GLY A 58 -4.43 -4.86 10.33
C GLY A 58 -3.11 -4.49 11.01
N GLU A 59 -2.24 -5.45 11.33
CA GLU A 59 -0.89 -5.13 11.78
C GLU A 59 -0.04 -4.65 10.60
N LEU A 60 0.17 -3.34 10.53
CA LEU A 60 0.79 -2.63 9.41
C LEU A 60 1.98 -1.75 9.85
N THR A 61 2.48 -1.91 11.08
CA THR A 61 3.50 -1.02 11.66
C THR A 61 4.80 -1.04 10.84
N GLY A 62 5.22 -2.21 10.37
CA GLY A 62 6.41 -2.35 9.53
C GLY A 62 6.26 -1.65 8.19
N ALA A 63 5.11 -1.84 7.53
CA ALA A 63 4.78 -1.18 6.27
C ALA A 63 4.75 0.34 6.41
N ALA A 64 4.12 0.85 7.47
CA ALA A 64 4.07 2.29 7.76
C ALA A 64 5.47 2.88 8.00
N ARG A 65 6.33 2.19 8.77
CA ARG A 65 7.72 2.61 8.98
C ARG A 65 8.54 2.64 7.68
N LEU A 66 8.41 1.61 6.85
CA LEU A 66 9.09 1.56 5.55
C LEU A 66 8.60 2.67 4.63
N ALA A 67 7.29 2.95 4.61
CA ALA A 67 6.72 4.01 3.79
C ALA A 67 7.25 5.39 4.20
N ALA A 68 7.34 5.66 5.51
CA ALA A 68 7.95 6.88 6.03
C ALA A 68 9.44 6.98 5.64
N GLN A 69 10.19 5.88 5.76
CA GLN A 69 11.60 5.81 5.35
C GLN A 69 11.77 6.06 3.84
N ALA A 70 10.83 5.59 3.02
CA ALA A 70 10.82 5.76 1.57
C ALA A 70 10.41 7.17 1.11
N GLY A 71 9.94 8.03 2.03
CA GLY A 71 9.44 9.37 1.70
C GLY A 71 8.04 9.40 1.09
N LEU A 72 7.23 8.35 1.29
CA LEU A 72 5.83 8.35 0.86
C LEU A 72 5.03 9.34 1.69
N ARG A 73 4.27 10.20 1.00
CA ARG A 73 3.32 11.11 1.66
C ARG A 73 2.02 10.38 2.02
N PRO A 74 1.26 10.85 3.02
CA PRO A 74 -0.01 10.24 3.41
C PRO A 74 -1.02 10.10 2.25
N ASP A 75 -1.09 11.07 1.33
CA ASP A 75 -1.97 11.04 0.15
C ASP A 75 -1.61 9.96 -0.88
N GLN A 76 -0.41 9.39 -0.76
CA GLN A 76 0.06 8.27 -1.59
C GLN A 76 -0.31 6.91 -1.00
N VAL A 77 -0.89 6.84 0.20
CA VAL A 77 -1.33 5.59 0.84
C VAL A 77 -2.85 5.49 0.77
N VAL A 78 -3.35 4.52 -0.01
CA VAL A 78 -4.79 4.45 -0.35
C VAL A 78 -5.65 3.92 0.80
N ASN A 79 -5.17 2.95 1.56
CA ASN A 79 -5.96 2.32 2.63
C ASN A 79 -5.84 3.06 3.97
N THR A 80 -5.85 4.40 3.92
CA THR A 80 -5.91 5.29 5.09
C THR A 80 -7.34 5.59 5.52
N SER A 81 -8.31 5.50 4.61
CA SER A 81 -9.73 5.60 4.89
C SER A 81 -10.54 4.80 3.87
N LEU A 82 -11.78 4.50 4.22
CA LEU A 82 -12.70 3.84 3.29
C LEU A 82 -12.98 4.70 2.05
N GLU A 83 -13.13 6.01 2.25
CA GLU A 83 -13.32 6.98 1.17
C GLU A 83 -12.13 7.00 0.20
N ALA A 84 -10.89 6.91 0.71
CA ALA A 84 -9.70 6.89 -0.14
C ALA A 84 -9.63 5.62 -0.99
N ILE A 85 -10.02 4.46 -0.42
CA ILE A 85 -10.16 3.20 -1.16
C ILE A 85 -11.24 3.33 -2.23
N ASP A 86 -12.43 3.81 -1.87
CA ASP A 86 -13.55 3.95 -2.79
C ASP A 86 -13.22 4.88 -3.96
N ARG A 87 -12.66 6.05 -3.67
CA ARG A 87 -12.20 7.02 -4.67
C ARG A 87 -11.17 6.40 -5.61
N PHE A 88 -10.24 5.60 -5.08
CA PHE A 88 -9.27 4.89 -5.92
C PHE A 88 -9.96 3.86 -6.82
N LEU A 89 -10.87 3.04 -6.29
CA LEU A 89 -11.60 2.04 -7.08
C LEU A 89 -12.49 2.68 -8.15
N ILE A 90 -13.17 3.79 -7.85
CA ILE A 90 -13.94 4.57 -8.84
C ILE A 90 -13.02 5.10 -9.94
N SER A 91 -11.84 5.62 -9.59
CA SER A 91 -10.84 6.05 -10.59
C SER A 91 -10.35 4.92 -11.50
N ARG A 92 -10.62 3.66 -11.12
CA ARG A 92 -10.33 2.43 -11.87
C ARG A 92 -11.56 1.85 -12.56
N GLY A 93 -12.65 2.59 -12.65
CA GLY A 93 -13.88 2.19 -13.32
C GLY A 93 -14.76 1.23 -12.52
N ARG A 94 -14.54 1.09 -11.20
CA ARG A 94 -15.46 0.34 -10.33
C ARG A 94 -16.63 1.22 -9.91
N ARG A 95 -17.76 0.59 -9.59
CA ARG A 95 -18.89 1.27 -8.96
C ARG A 95 -18.51 1.65 -7.53
N GLY A 96 -18.84 2.87 -7.13
CA GLY A 96 -18.63 3.34 -5.76
C GLY A 96 -19.38 2.52 -4.73
N LEU A 97 -18.88 2.53 -3.50
CA LEU A 97 -19.52 1.92 -2.35
C LEU A 97 -20.93 2.49 -2.15
N PRO A 98 -21.90 1.65 -1.74
CA PRO A 98 -23.24 2.13 -1.43
C PRO A 98 -23.20 3.12 -0.25
N PRO A 99 -24.16 4.06 -0.16
CA PRO A 99 -24.21 5.01 0.95
C PRO A 99 -24.17 4.36 2.33
N SER A 100 -24.77 3.17 2.47
CA SER A 100 -24.80 2.37 3.71
C SER A 100 -23.44 1.84 4.17
N ALA A 101 -22.41 1.94 3.33
CA ALA A 101 -21.07 1.47 3.64
C ALA A 101 -20.11 2.62 3.96
N GLN A 102 -20.54 3.88 3.95
CA GLN A 102 -19.65 5.05 4.15
C GLN A 102 -19.57 5.53 5.62
N GLU A 103 -20.14 4.76 6.56
CA GLU A 103 -20.07 4.95 8.02
C GLU A 103 -18.90 4.18 8.64
#